data_AF-W1WD61-F1
#
_entry.id   AF-W1WD61-F1
#
_cell.length_a   1.000
_cell.length_b   1.000
_cell.length_c   1.000
_cell.angle_alpha   90.00
_cell.angle_beta   90.00
_cell.angle_gamma   90.00
#
_symmetry.space_group_name_H-M   'P 1'
#
loop_
_entity.id
_entity.type
_entity.pdbx_description
1 polymer ?
#
loop_
_entity_poly.entity_id
_entity_poly.type
_entity_poly.pdbx_seq_one_letter_code
_entity_poly.pdbx_strand_id
1 'polypeptide(L)'
;AAVKANLDRASDPANHLKRYNLYKNIAKTEAIDPTTVKITLKQPFSAFINILAHPATAMISPAALEKYGKEIGFHPVGTGPYELDTWNQTDFVKVKKFAGYWQPGLPKLDSITWRPVADNNTRAAMLQTGEAQFA
;
A
#
# COMPACT_ATOMS: atom_id res chain seq x y z
N ALA A 1 -8.59 -11.82 -10.25
CA ALA A 1 -7.69 -11.20 -11.27
C ALA A 1 -6.71 -10.17 -10.69
N ALA A 2 -7.16 -9.12 -9.98
CA ALA A 2 -6.27 -8.05 -9.48
C ALA A 2 -5.13 -8.53 -8.55
N VAL A 3 -5.42 -9.51 -7.69
CA VAL A 3 -4.40 -10.15 -6.82
C VAL A 3 -3.26 -10.75 -7.65
N LYS A 4 -3.59 -11.45 -8.74
CA LYS A 4 -2.62 -12.03 -9.68
C LYS A 4 -1.71 -10.95 -10.27
N ALA A 5 -2.29 -9.87 -10.78
CA ALA A 5 -1.51 -8.76 -11.36
C ALA A 5 -0.50 -8.16 -10.36
N ASN A 6 -0.89 -8.00 -9.10
CA ASN A 6 -0.01 -7.49 -8.05
C ASN A 6 1.14 -8.46 -7.72
N LEU A 7 0.84 -9.75 -7.53
CA LEU A 7 1.85 -10.76 -7.20
C LEU A 7 2.78 -11.06 -8.37
N ASP A 8 2.28 -11.06 -9.61
CA ASP A 8 3.11 -11.24 -10.81
C ASP A 8 4.08 -10.07 -10.95
N ARG A 9 3.60 -8.82 -10.84
CA ARG A 9 4.48 -7.63 -10.82
C ARG A 9 5.56 -7.72 -9.75
N ALA A 10 5.18 -8.17 -8.54
CA ALA A 10 6.09 -8.23 -7.39
C ALA A 10 7.15 -9.35 -7.50
N SER A 11 6.82 -10.44 -8.20
CA SER A 11 7.69 -11.62 -8.38
C SER A 11 8.48 -11.60 -9.70
N ASP A 12 8.26 -10.60 -10.56
CA ASP A 12 9.06 -10.39 -11.77
C ASP A 12 10.36 -9.63 -11.46
N PRO A 13 11.55 -10.25 -11.63
CA PRO A 13 12.82 -9.60 -11.38
C PRO A 13 13.10 -8.40 -12.29
N ALA A 14 12.50 -8.33 -13.48
CA ALA A 14 12.69 -7.21 -14.42
C ALA A 14 12.11 -5.88 -13.90
N ASN A 15 11.21 -5.94 -12.91
CA ASN A 15 10.66 -4.74 -12.28
C ASN A 15 11.61 -4.11 -11.23
N HIS A 16 12.68 -4.80 -10.81
CA HIS A 16 13.69 -4.29 -9.86
C HIS A 16 13.08 -3.67 -8.59
N LEU A 17 11.94 -4.19 -8.12
CA LEU A 17 11.28 -3.69 -6.92
C LEU A 17 12.11 -4.04 -5.69
N LYS A 18 12.35 -3.05 -4.82
CA LYS A 18 13.22 -3.19 -3.62
C LYS A 18 12.87 -4.39 -2.72
N ARG A 19 11.63 -4.87 -2.74
CA ARG A 19 11.13 -5.99 -1.93
C ARG A 19 10.94 -7.30 -2.71
N TYR A 20 11.51 -7.42 -3.91
CA TYR A 20 11.46 -8.64 -4.73
C TYR A 20 11.76 -9.93 -3.96
N ASN A 21 12.71 -9.88 -3.01
CA ASN A 21 13.10 -11.05 -2.22
C ASN A 21 11.96 -11.66 -1.38
N LEU A 22 10.90 -10.91 -1.07
CA LEU A 22 9.70 -11.45 -0.43
C LEU A 22 8.87 -12.32 -1.38
N TYR A 23 8.95 -12.09 -2.69
CA TYR A 23 8.07 -12.70 -3.70
C TYR A 23 8.78 -13.67 -4.63
N LYS A 24 10.13 -13.69 -4.63
CA LYS A 24 10.94 -14.54 -5.53
C LYS A 24 10.63 -16.05 -5.47
N ASN A 25 10.06 -16.51 -4.35
CA ASN A 25 9.66 -17.90 -4.14
C ASN A 25 8.26 -18.22 -4.71
N ILE A 26 7.50 -17.23 -5.20
CA ILE A 26 6.27 -17.47 -5.95
C ILE A 26 6.65 -18.03 -7.32
N ALA A 27 6.15 -19.23 -7.65
CA ALA A 27 6.33 -19.84 -8.96
C ALA A 27 5.27 -19.33 -9.95
N LYS A 28 4.02 -19.26 -9.51
CA LYS A 28 2.89 -18.73 -10.30
C LYS A 28 1.72 -18.34 -9.42
N THR A 29 0.93 -17.39 -9.92
CA THR A 29 -0.37 -17.02 -9.35
C THR A 29 -1.46 -17.30 -10.38
N GLU A 30 -2.53 -17.98 -9.98
CA GLU A 30 -3.67 -18.32 -10.83
C GLU A 30 -4.94 -17.70 -10.23
N ALA A 31 -5.72 -16.99 -11.04
CA ALA A 31 -7.07 -16.57 -10.68
C ALA A 31 -8.03 -17.66 -11.18
N ILE A 32 -8.48 -18.52 -10.29
CA ILE A 32 -9.33 -19.68 -10.62
C ILE A 32 -10.74 -19.19 -10.98
N ASP A 33 -11.24 -18.22 -10.23
CA ASP A 33 -12.51 -17.53 -10.43
C ASP A 33 -12.42 -16.09 -9.83
N PRO A 34 -13.49 -15.27 -9.85
CA PRO A 34 -13.43 -13.91 -9.33
C PRO A 34 -13.01 -13.80 -7.86
N THR A 35 -13.27 -14.82 -7.04
CA THR A 35 -13.07 -14.83 -5.59
C THR A 35 -12.03 -15.85 -5.11
N THR A 36 -11.50 -16.70 -5.99
CA THR A 36 -10.52 -17.73 -5.66
C THR A 36 -9.18 -17.48 -6.35
N VAL A 37 -8.10 -17.43 -5.56
CA VAL A 37 -6.72 -17.31 -6.06
C VAL A 37 -5.91 -18.51 -5.56
N LYS A 38 -5.17 -19.16 -6.47
CA LYS A 38 -4.24 -20.23 -6.16
C LYS A 38 -2.82 -19.74 -6.39
N ILE A 39 -1.98 -19.85 -5.36
CA ILE A 39 -0.56 -19.45 -5.41
C ILE A 39 0.28 -20.73 -5.26
N THR A 40 1.20 -20.96 -6.18
CA THR A 40 2.16 -22.07 -6.10
C THR A 40 3.54 -21.52 -5.82
N LEU A 41 4.22 -22.06 -4.81
CA LEU A 41 5.58 -21.68 -4.45
C LEU A 41 6.61 -22.58 -5.16
N LYS A 42 7.81 -22.06 -5.41
CA LYS A 42 8.93 -22.83 -5.97
C LYS A 42 9.46 -23.86 -4.98
N GLN A 43 9.48 -23.50 -3.70
CA GLN A 43 9.84 -24.37 -2.58
C GLN A 43 8.89 -24.12 -1.39
N PRO A 44 8.62 -25.13 -0.54
CA PRO A 44 7.82 -24.94 0.66
C PRO A 44 8.35 -23.81 1.55
N PHE A 45 7.45 -22.97 2.05
CA PHE A 45 7.81 -21.89 2.96
C PHE A 45 6.63 -21.56 3.88
N SER A 46 6.63 -22.10 5.10
CA SER A 46 5.53 -21.93 6.07
C SER A 46 5.26 -20.47 6.44
N ALA A 47 6.30 -19.63 6.42
CA ALA A 47 6.18 -18.20 6.69
C ALA A 47 5.58 -17.38 5.53
N PHE A 48 5.17 -17.99 4.41
CA PHE A 48 4.57 -17.27 3.27
C PHE A 48 3.31 -16.49 3.67
N ILE A 49 2.52 -17.01 4.61
CA ILE A 49 1.34 -16.28 5.12
C ILE A 49 1.72 -14.95 5.78
N ASN A 50 2.88 -14.87 6.44
CA ASN A 50 3.38 -13.62 7.02
C ASN A 50 3.78 -12.62 5.92
N ILE A 51 4.26 -13.10 4.78
CA ILE A 51 4.56 -12.24 3.62
C ILE A 51 3.27 -11.64 3.06
N LEU A 52 2.19 -12.41 2.99
CA LEU A 52 0.89 -11.90 2.54
C LEU A 52 0.31 -10.84 3.50
N ALA A 53 0.62 -10.93 4.79
CA ALA A 53 0.22 -9.93 5.79
C ALA A 53 1.19 -8.73 5.90
N HIS A 54 2.36 -8.80 5.27
CA HIS A 54 3.35 -7.73 5.34
C HIS A 54 2.88 -6.48 4.56
N PRO A 55 3.08 -5.25 5.06
CA PRO A 55 2.57 -4.02 4.42
C PRO A 55 3.10 -3.74 3.00
N ALA A 56 4.17 -4.43 2.60
CA ALA A 56 4.67 -4.38 1.22
C ALA A 56 3.74 -5.10 0.22
N THR A 57 2.91 -6.05 0.67
CA THR A 57 1.99 -6.84 -0.16
C THR A 57 0.64 -6.13 -0.27
N ALA A 58 0.68 -4.86 -0.66
CA ALA A 58 -0.52 -4.06 -0.87
C ALA A 58 -1.23 -4.47 -2.18
N MET A 59 -2.57 -4.45 -2.18
CA MET A 59 -3.37 -4.69 -3.39
C MET A 59 -3.63 -3.37 -4.12
N ILE A 60 -2.84 -3.12 -5.16
CA ILE A 60 -2.91 -1.92 -6.00
C ILE A 60 -3.92 -2.14 -7.13
N SER A 61 -4.65 -1.11 -7.53
CA SER A 61 -5.53 -1.14 -8.71
C SER A 61 -4.72 -1.48 -9.98
N PRO A 62 -5.07 -2.55 -10.72
CA PRO A 62 -4.42 -2.88 -11.99
C PRO A 62 -4.53 -1.75 -13.03
N ALA A 63 -5.66 -1.05 -13.08
CA ALA A 63 -5.85 0.09 -13.98
C ALA A 63 -4.91 1.26 -13.62
N ALA A 64 -4.62 1.46 -12.33
CA ALA A 64 -3.67 2.47 -11.90
C ALA A 64 -2.22 2.06 -12.19
N LEU A 65 -1.89 0.77 -12.04
CA LEU A 65 -0.60 0.22 -12.45
C LEU A 65 -0.33 0.45 -13.94
N GLU A 66 -1.34 0.27 -14.78
CA GLU A 66 -1.27 0.57 -16.21
C GLU A 66 -1.14 2.07 -16.49
N LYS A 67 -2.00 2.88 -15.87
CA LYS A 67 -2.05 4.34 -16.10
C LYS A 67 -0.78 5.06 -15.65
N TYR A 68 -0.25 4.74 -14.47
CA TYR A 68 0.88 5.47 -13.86
C TYR A 68 2.22 4.74 -14.02
N GLY A 69 2.21 3.45 -14.38
CA GLY A 69 3.42 2.69 -14.64
C GLY A 69 4.46 2.79 -13.52
N LYS A 70 5.64 3.33 -13.84
CA LYS A 70 6.75 3.51 -12.89
C LYS A 70 6.49 4.61 -11.84
N GLU A 71 5.56 5.52 -12.10
CA GLU A 71 5.16 6.60 -11.20
C GLU A 71 4.05 6.21 -10.24
N ILE A 72 3.60 4.94 -10.24
CA ILE A 72 2.56 4.44 -9.32
C ILE A 72 2.86 4.74 -7.84
N GLY A 73 4.13 4.90 -7.48
CA GLY A 73 4.55 5.30 -6.14
C GLY A 73 4.00 6.66 -5.71
N PHE A 74 3.82 7.60 -6.63
CA PHE A 74 3.32 8.97 -6.37
C PHE A 74 1.81 9.11 -6.57
N HIS A 75 1.17 8.13 -7.21
CA HIS A 75 -0.27 8.12 -7.49
C HIS A 75 -0.92 6.81 -6.98
N PRO A 76 -0.85 6.52 -5.67
CA PRO A 76 -1.35 5.28 -5.12
C PRO A 76 -2.87 5.17 -5.27
N VAL A 77 -3.32 4.03 -5.78
CA VAL A 77 -4.74 3.67 -5.86
C VAL A 77 -4.92 2.27 -5.31
N GLY A 78 -5.60 2.16 -4.18
CA GLY A 78 -5.85 0.90 -3.48
C GLY A 78 -7.29 0.79 -3.00
N THR A 79 -7.53 -0.12 -2.05
CA THR A 79 -8.86 -0.39 -1.47
C THR A 79 -9.00 0.14 -0.04
N GLY A 80 -8.05 0.97 0.40
CA GLY A 80 -7.98 1.48 1.77
C GLY A 80 -9.06 2.53 2.08
N PRO A 81 -9.20 2.91 3.36
CA PRO A 81 -10.22 3.87 3.80
C PRO A 81 -9.95 5.32 3.42
N TYR A 82 -8.76 5.64 2.91
CA TYR A 82 -8.39 7.00 2.50
C TYR A 82 -7.81 7.01 1.08
N GLU A 83 -8.08 8.09 0.36
CA GLU A 83 -7.54 8.41 -0.96
C GLU A 83 -6.46 9.49 -0.84
N LEU A 84 -5.46 9.47 -1.73
CA LEU A 84 -4.50 10.56 -1.82
C LEU A 84 -5.24 11.86 -2.19
N ASP A 85 -5.09 12.88 -1.36
CA ASP A 85 -5.55 14.24 -1.65
C ASP A 85 -4.45 15.04 -2.33
N THR A 86 -3.29 15.15 -1.66
CA THR A 86 -2.09 15.76 -2.22
C THR A 86 -0.82 15.21 -1.55
N TRP A 87 0.27 15.24 -2.29
CA TRP A 87 1.60 14.95 -1.78
C TRP A 87 2.55 16.09 -2.14
N ASN A 88 2.94 16.85 -1.12
CA ASN A 88 4.01 17.83 -1.18
C ASN A 88 5.28 17.13 -0.70
N GLN A 89 6.19 16.80 -1.62
CA GLN A 89 7.27 15.83 -1.40
C GLN A 89 8.09 16.05 -0.12
N THR A 90 8.33 17.30 0.26
CA THR A 90 9.09 17.67 1.46
C THR A 90 8.20 17.94 2.67
N ASP A 91 6.96 18.39 2.45
CA ASP A 91 6.16 19.02 3.50
C ASP A 91 5.19 18.04 4.16
N PHE A 92 4.39 17.32 3.35
CA PHE A 92 3.36 16.41 3.87
C PHE A 92 2.74 15.50 2.81
N VAL A 93 2.15 14.41 3.29
CA VAL A 93 1.17 13.60 2.56
C VAL A 93 -0.19 13.80 3.21
N LYS A 94 -1.15 14.33 2.45
CA LYS A 94 -2.53 14.48 2.92
C LYS A 94 -3.42 13.46 2.22
N VAL A 95 -4.21 12.76 3.00
CA VAL A 95 -5.20 11.80 2.51
C VAL A 95 -6.59 12.20 3.00
N LYS A 96 -7.61 11.96 2.17
CA LYS A 96 -9.01 12.25 2.47
C LYS A 96 -9.82 10.97 2.56
N LYS A 97 -10.91 11.02 3.33
CA LYS A 97 -11.84 9.90 3.49
C LYS A 97 -12.35 9.37 2.15
N PHE A 98 -12.25 8.06 1.94
CA PHE A 98 -12.83 7.38 0.79
C PHE A 98 -14.30 7.03 1.05
N ALA A 99 -15.23 7.69 0.35
CA ALA A 99 -16.66 7.43 0.54
C ALA A 99 -17.09 6.00 0.12
N GLY A 100 -16.37 5.37 -0.82
CA GLY A 100 -16.64 4.02 -1.31
C GLY A 100 -15.94 2.91 -0.52
N TYR A 101 -15.46 3.18 0.70
CA TYR A 101 -14.77 2.17 1.49
C TYR A 101 -15.70 0.99 1.84
N TRP A 102 -15.18 -0.22 1.69
CA TRP A 102 -15.99 -1.45 1.77
C TRP A 102 -16.54 -1.74 3.17
N GLN A 103 -15.97 -1.16 4.23
CA GLN A 103 -16.49 -1.32 5.59
C GLN A 103 -17.46 -0.16 5.93
N PRO A 104 -18.75 -0.46 6.15
CA PRO A 104 -19.72 0.57 6.49
C PRO A 104 -19.34 1.36 7.74
N GLY A 105 -19.56 2.67 7.69
CA GLY A 105 -19.32 3.56 8.82
C GLY A 105 -17.85 3.91 9.08
N LEU A 106 -16.92 3.51 8.20
CA LEU A 106 -15.50 3.85 8.28
C LEU A 106 -15.01 4.59 7.02
N PRO A 107 -13.91 5.36 7.11
CA PRO A 107 -13.26 5.82 8.34
C PRO A 107 -14.06 6.88 9.10
N LYS A 108 -13.66 7.16 10.34
CA LYS A 108 -14.27 8.19 11.20
C LYS A 108 -13.71 9.60 10.95
N LEU A 109 -12.45 9.69 10.55
CA LEU A 109 -11.78 10.95 10.26
C LEU A 109 -12.04 11.37 8.82
N ASP A 110 -12.19 12.66 8.58
CA ASP A 110 -12.36 13.20 7.23
C ASP A 110 -11.04 13.29 6.45
N SER A 111 -9.92 13.49 7.16
CA SER A 111 -8.58 13.50 6.57
C SER A 111 -7.51 13.13 7.59
N ILE A 112 -6.34 12.74 7.08
CA ILE A 112 -5.11 12.60 7.85
C ILE A 112 -4.01 13.35 7.09
N THR A 113 -3.19 14.11 7.82
CA THR A 113 -1.99 14.77 7.25
C THR A 113 -0.75 14.21 7.94
N TRP A 114 0.06 13.50 7.17
CA TRP A 114 1.35 12.97 7.61
C TRP A 114 2.42 14.04 7.33
N ARG A 115 2.99 14.62 8.39
CA ARG A 115 4.00 15.69 8.29
C ARG A 115 5.36 15.16 8.76
N PRO A 116 6.39 15.14 7.91
CA PRO A 116 7.75 14.85 8.35
C PRO A 116 8.26 15.99 9.25
N VAL A 117 8.66 15.67 10.47
CA VAL A 117 9.27 16.63 11.40
C VAL A 117 10.56 16.02 11.94
N ALA A 118 11.67 16.41 11.33
CA ALA A 118 12.99 15.84 11.61
C ALA A 118 13.50 16.21 13.02
N ASP A 119 13.26 17.45 13.45
CA ASP A 119 13.64 17.89 14.78
C ASP A 119 12.72 17.27 15.85
N ASN A 120 13.33 16.55 16.80
CA ASN A 120 12.60 15.79 17.82
C ASN A 120 11.85 16.68 18.81
N ASN A 121 12.44 17.82 19.19
CA ASN A 121 11.84 18.74 20.15
C ASN A 121 10.63 19.44 19.52
N THR A 122 10.75 19.87 18.27
CA THR A 122 9.66 20.46 17.49
C THR A 122 8.50 19.48 17.36
N ARG A 123 8.78 18.21 17.03
CA ARG A 123 7.74 17.18 16.93
C ARG A 123 6.97 16.98 18.24
N ALA A 124 7.66 17.02 19.38
CA ALA A 124 7.01 16.95 20.69
C ALA A 124 6.23 18.23 21.03
N ALA A 125 6.76 19.41 20.68
CA ALA A 125 6.11 20.70 20.91
C ALA A 125 4.79 20.85 20.12
N MET A 126 4.70 20.23 18.93
CA MET A 126 3.47 20.21 18.13
C MET A 126 2.31 19.50 18.84
N LEU A 127 2.58 18.47 19.67
CA LEU A 127 1.55 17.87 20.52
C LEU A 127 1.10 18.83 21.63
N GLN A 128 2.05 19.53 22.26
CA GLN A 128 1.76 20.45 23.37
C GLN A 128 0.93 21.66 22.92
N THR A 129 1.18 22.14 21.70
CA THR A 129 0.45 23.27 21.11
C THR A 129 -0.87 22.87 20.46
N GLY A 130 -1.12 21.57 20.28
CA GLY A 130 -2.28 21.04 19.56
C GLY A 130 -2.18 21.13 18.04
N GLU A 131 -1.05 21.57 17.49
CA GLU A 131 -0.78 21.57 16.05
C GLU A 131 -0.79 20.15 15.46
N ALA A 132 -0.35 19.15 16.24
CA ALA A 132 -0.47 17.72 15.93
C ALA A 132 -1.28 16.98 16.99
N GLN A 133 -1.97 15.93 16.57
CA GLN A 133 -2.78 15.08 17.46
C GLN A 133 -2.08 13.73 17.76
N PHE A 134 -0.99 13.41 17.05
CA PHE A 134 -0.14 12.23 17.23
C PHE A 134 1.28 12.55 16.75
N ALA A 135 2.33 12.01 17.40
CA ALA A 135 3.74 12.30 17.09
C ALA A 135 4.72 11.19 17.49
#